data_AF-A0A834LJL3-F1
#
_entry.id   AF-A0A834LJL3-F1
#
_cell.length_a   1.000
_cell.length_b   1.000
_cell.length_c   1.000
_cell.angle_alpha   90.00
_cell.angle_beta   90.00
_cell.angle_gamma   90.00
#
_symmetry.space_group_name_H-M   'P 1'
#
loop_
_entity.id
_entity.type
_entity.pdbx_description
1 polymer ?
#
loop_
_entity_poly.entity_id
_entity_poly.type
_entity_poly.pdbx_seq_one_letter_code
_entity_poly.pdbx_strand_id
1 'polypeptide(L)'
;MAASSSIRTYIPTPPFLSPRTPQSSLSSSLKLTSPHFSPSSKPLLLSSPLSSPLPLRAAATSTPSPNTPTTTFHGLCYVVGDNIDTDQIIPAEYLTLVPSNPDEYKKLGSYALIGLPAAEYPTRFIAPDETTSKYSILIAGDNFGCGSSREHAPVALGAAGVTAVVAESYARIFFRNSVATGEVYPLESEVRVCEACRTGDVVTIELGLGRLINHTTGKDYGLKPIGDAGPVIEAGGIFAYARKAGMIPSLAA
;
A
#
# COMPACT_ATOMS: atom_id res chain seq x y z
N MET A 1 -61.12 -9.96 -45.31
CA MET A 1 -60.66 -11.37 -45.25
C MET A 1 -59.18 -11.38 -44.88
N ALA A 2 -58.80 -12.23 -43.92
CA ALA A 2 -57.47 -12.49 -43.33
C ALA A 2 -56.87 -11.32 -42.49
N ALA A 3 -56.76 -11.31 -41.15
CA ALA A 3 -56.49 -12.27 -40.06
C ALA A 3 -55.00 -12.57 -39.77
N SER A 4 -54.57 -12.12 -38.57
CA SER A 4 -53.64 -12.74 -37.60
C SER A 4 -52.16 -12.93 -38.02
N SER A 5 -51.13 -12.73 -37.20
CA SER A 5 -50.99 -13.12 -35.79
C SER A 5 -49.80 -12.45 -35.11
N SER A 6 -49.96 -11.96 -33.89
CA SER A 6 -48.87 -11.54 -33.00
C SER A 6 -48.48 -12.70 -32.07
N ILE A 7 -47.18 -13.01 -32.02
CA ILE A 7 -46.61 -14.04 -31.14
C ILE A 7 -46.45 -13.45 -29.73
N ARG A 8 -47.10 -14.05 -28.73
CA ARG A 8 -46.95 -13.71 -27.31
C ARG A 8 -46.14 -14.82 -26.63
N THR A 9 -44.90 -14.50 -26.26
CA THR A 9 -43.99 -15.39 -25.55
C THR A 9 -44.41 -15.56 -24.10
N TYR A 10 -44.42 -16.82 -23.63
CA TYR A 10 -44.79 -17.24 -22.29
C TYR A 10 -43.54 -17.33 -21.42
N ILE A 11 -43.50 -16.63 -20.28
CA ILE A 11 -42.43 -16.72 -19.28
C ILE A 11 -43.02 -17.38 -18.02
N PRO A 12 -42.55 -18.57 -17.61
CA PRO A 12 -42.99 -19.17 -16.35
C PRO A 12 -42.24 -18.56 -15.15
N THR A 13 -42.99 -18.31 -14.07
CA THR A 13 -42.50 -17.83 -12.78
C THR A 13 -41.86 -18.97 -11.96
N PRO A 14 -40.75 -18.72 -11.23
CA PRO A 14 -40.12 -19.74 -10.38
C PRO A 14 -40.85 -19.91 -9.03
N PRO A 15 -40.81 -21.12 -8.42
CA PRO A 15 -41.48 -21.39 -7.15
C PRO A 15 -40.71 -20.83 -5.94
N PHE A 16 -41.51 -20.39 -4.97
CA PHE A 16 -41.14 -19.83 -3.67
C PHE A 16 -40.44 -20.90 -2.79
N LEU A 17 -39.20 -20.63 -2.33
CA LEU A 17 -38.48 -21.49 -1.37
C LEU A 17 -38.59 -20.89 0.04
N SER A 18 -39.08 -21.69 1.00
CA SER A 18 -39.23 -21.29 2.41
C SER A 18 -37.90 -21.28 3.17
N PRO A 19 -37.74 -20.43 4.22
CA PRO A 19 -36.49 -20.33 4.96
C PRO A 19 -36.27 -21.54 5.90
N ARG A 20 -35.07 -22.14 5.82
CA ARG A 20 -34.58 -23.13 6.81
C ARG A 20 -33.98 -22.40 8.02
N THR A 21 -34.38 -22.86 9.20
CA THR A 21 -33.83 -22.52 10.51
C THR A 21 -32.38 -23.00 10.67
N PRO A 22 -31.53 -22.27 11.41
CA PRO A 22 -30.16 -22.72 11.71
C PRO A 22 -30.15 -23.72 12.87
N GLN A 23 -29.53 -24.88 12.67
CA GLN A 23 -29.18 -25.80 13.75
C GLN A 23 -27.82 -25.41 14.36
N SER A 24 -27.78 -25.40 15.69
CA SER A 24 -26.60 -25.30 16.53
C SER A 24 -25.92 -26.67 16.73
N SER A 25 -24.63 -26.63 17.10
CA SER A 25 -23.76 -27.71 17.65
C SER A 25 -22.40 -27.68 16.93
N LEU A 26 -21.23 -27.82 17.53
CA LEU A 26 -20.81 -28.13 18.89
C LEU A 26 -19.34 -27.66 19.02
N SER A 27 -19.00 -27.16 20.21
CA SER A 27 -17.65 -26.91 20.68
C SER A 27 -16.79 -28.19 20.70
N SER A 28 -15.51 -28.07 20.38
CA SER A 28 -14.48 -28.95 20.94
C SER A 28 -13.19 -28.17 21.16
N SER A 29 -12.94 -27.86 22.44
CA SER A 29 -11.64 -27.42 22.94
C SER A 29 -10.65 -28.59 22.87
N LEU A 30 -9.51 -28.37 22.21
CA LEU A 30 -8.33 -29.21 22.36
C LEU A 30 -7.23 -28.36 22.98
N LYS A 31 -7.05 -28.53 24.29
CA LYS A 31 -5.82 -28.18 25.03
C LYS A 31 -4.90 -29.39 24.99
N LEU A 32 -3.65 -29.22 24.56
CA LEU A 32 -2.53 -30.10 24.94
C LEU A 32 -1.20 -29.33 24.81
N THR A 33 -0.76 -28.72 25.91
CA THR A 33 0.46 -29.04 26.67
C THR A 33 1.78 -28.75 25.94
N SER A 34 2.39 -27.63 26.32
CA SER A 34 3.79 -27.29 26.13
C SER A 34 4.67 -28.05 27.14
N PRO A 35 5.83 -28.61 26.75
CA PRO A 35 6.79 -29.10 27.71
C PRO A 35 7.68 -27.96 28.23
N HIS A 36 7.71 -27.88 29.56
CA HIS A 36 8.66 -27.16 30.40
C HIS A 36 10.11 -27.50 30.03
N PHE A 37 10.98 -26.49 29.94
CA PHE A 37 12.42 -26.67 30.00
C PHE A 37 12.96 -25.85 31.19
N SER A 38 13.52 -26.55 32.19
CA SER A 38 14.11 -25.97 33.39
C SER A 38 15.60 -25.68 33.18
N PRO A 39 16.17 -24.67 33.86
CA PRO A 39 17.56 -24.26 33.66
C PRO A 39 18.51 -25.12 34.51
N SER A 40 19.65 -25.50 33.95
CA SER A 40 20.75 -26.16 34.68
C SER A 40 21.93 -25.20 34.83
N SER A 41 22.36 -25.02 36.07
CA SER A 41 23.46 -24.19 36.51
C SER A 41 24.79 -24.96 36.47
N LYS A 42 25.90 -24.28 36.14
CA LYS A 42 27.13 -24.22 36.96
C LYS A 42 28.14 -23.20 36.38
N PRO A 43 28.93 -22.55 37.24
CA PRO A 43 29.79 -21.42 36.86
C PRO A 43 31.21 -21.89 36.51
N LEU A 44 31.88 -21.18 35.60
CA LEU A 44 33.32 -21.25 35.44
C LEU A 44 33.90 -19.85 35.66
N LEU A 45 34.61 -19.72 36.78
CA LEU A 45 35.49 -18.61 37.09
C LEU A 45 36.72 -18.70 36.18
N LEU A 46 37.03 -17.63 35.46
CA LEU A 46 38.40 -17.35 35.06
C LEU A 46 38.67 -15.84 35.09
N SER A 47 39.77 -15.52 35.74
CA SER A 47 40.30 -14.23 36.14
C SER A 47 40.63 -13.26 35.00
N SER A 48 40.45 -11.96 35.29
CA SER A 48 40.89 -10.79 34.51
C SER A 48 42.42 -10.71 34.33
N PRO A 49 42.96 -9.85 33.43
CA PRO A 49 43.10 -8.43 33.78
C PRO A 49 42.85 -7.40 32.65
N LEU A 50 42.37 -6.24 33.11
CA LEU A 50 42.58 -4.83 32.70
C LEU A 50 43.18 -4.44 31.32
N SER A 51 42.45 -3.49 30.69
CA SER A 51 42.91 -2.22 30.12
C SER A 51 43.34 -2.12 28.64
N SER A 52 42.48 -1.47 27.84
CA SER A 52 42.85 -0.31 27.00
C SER A 52 41.59 0.41 26.50
N PRO A 53 41.48 1.75 26.59
CA PRO A 53 40.34 2.50 26.05
C PRO A 53 40.49 2.69 24.53
N LEU A 54 39.52 2.20 23.77
CA LEU A 54 39.33 2.54 22.36
C LEU A 54 38.83 3.99 22.24
N PRO A 55 39.30 4.78 21.27
CA PRO A 55 38.84 6.16 21.11
C PRO A 55 37.39 6.18 20.64
N LEU A 56 36.59 7.03 21.30
CA LEU A 56 35.25 7.44 20.87
C LEU A 56 35.32 7.94 19.42
N ARG A 57 34.82 7.13 18.47
CA ARG A 57 34.58 7.60 17.11
C ARG A 57 33.35 8.50 17.18
N ALA A 58 33.59 9.81 17.09
CA ALA A 58 32.54 10.81 16.99
C ALA A 58 31.52 10.38 15.93
N ALA A 59 30.25 10.27 16.35
CA ALA A 59 29.15 10.15 15.41
C ALA A 59 29.17 11.40 14.53
N ALA A 60 29.52 11.23 13.25
CA ALA A 60 29.38 12.28 12.27
C ALA A 60 27.88 12.55 12.13
N THR A 61 27.41 13.63 12.76
CA THR A 61 26.13 14.24 12.43
C THR A 61 26.27 14.73 10.99
N SER A 62 25.79 13.93 10.04
CA SER A 62 25.70 14.35 8.65
C SER A 62 24.64 15.43 8.57
N THR A 63 25.06 16.69 8.63
CA THR A 63 24.26 17.81 8.17
C THR A 63 23.89 17.56 6.71
N PRO A 64 22.60 17.51 6.33
CA PRO A 64 22.23 17.35 4.93
C PRO A 64 22.75 18.55 4.13
N SER A 65 23.50 18.25 3.07
CA SER A 65 24.07 19.24 2.15
C SER A 65 22.93 19.94 1.37
N PRO A 66 22.95 21.28 1.20
CA PRO A 66 21.80 22.07 0.76
C PRO A 66 21.41 21.91 -0.72
N ASN A 67 22.06 21.02 -1.48
CA ASN A 67 21.90 20.92 -2.94
C ASN A 67 21.44 19.53 -3.43
N THR A 68 20.88 18.69 -2.55
CA THR A 68 20.21 17.46 -3.02
C THR A 68 18.88 17.88 -3.66
N PRO A 69 18.58 17.52 -4.92
CA PRO A 69 17.27 17.81 -5.51
C PRO A 69 16.19 17.16 -4.64
N THR A 70 15.38 17.99 -3.98
CA THR A 70 14.34 17.52 -3.07
C THR A 70 13.13 17.06 -3.89
N THR A 71 13.06 15.76 -4.18
CA THR A 71 11.85 15.14 -4.71
C THR A 71 10.66 15.51 -3.81
N THR A 72 9.66 16.15 -4.43
CA THR A 72 8.50 16.72 -3.73
C THR A 72 7.23 16.27 -4.42
N PHE A 73 6.24 15.81 -3.65
CA PHE A 73 4.91 15.47 -4.14
C PHE A 73 3.89 16.45 -3.58
N HIS A 74 3.01 16.98 -4.42
CA HIS A 74 1.98 17.93 -4.01
C HIS A 74 0.63 17.56 -4.62
N GLY A 75 -0.44 17.73 -3.85
CA GLY A 75 -1.80 17.60 -4.35
C GLY A 75 -2.80 17.28 -3.25
N LEU A 76 -3.99 16.87 -3.68
CA LEU A 76 -5.05 16.46 -2.76
C LEU A 76 -4.75 15.07 -2.20
N CYS A 77 -4.96 14.87 -0.91
CA CYS A 77 -4.89 13.54 -0.32
C CYS A 77 -6.24 12.83 -0.29
N TYR A 78 -6.23 11.51 -0.47
CA TYR A 78 -7.31 10.61 -0.08
C TYR A 78 -6.93 9.91 1.21
N VAL A 79 -7.84 9.82 2.19
CA VAL A 79 -7.54 9.25 3.51
C VAL A 79 -8.32 7.94 3.71
N VAL A 80 -7.60 6.89 4.11
CA VAL A 80 -8.14 5.58 4.49
C VAL A 80 -7.66 5.15 5.87
N GLY A 81 -8.36 4.20 6.48
CA GLY A 81 -8.05 3.69 7.82
C GLY A 81 -6.96 2.60 7.83
N ASP A 82 -7.01 1.78 8.88
CA ASP A 82 -6.12 0.64 9.09
C ASP A 82 -6.52 -0.57 8.23
N ASN A 83 -5.58 -1.49 8.01
CA ASN A 83 -5.80 -2.81 7.40
C ASN A 83 -6.47 -2.78 6.03
N ILE A 84 -6.18 -1.77 5.21
CA ILE A 84 -6.62 -1.76 3.81
C ILE A 84 -5.88 -2.87 3.06
N ASP A 85 -6.60 -3.94 2.74
CA ASP A 85 -6.03 -5.12 2.09
C ASP A 85 -5.94 -4.97 0.56
N THR A 86 -5.25 -5.91 -0.07
CA THR A 86 -5.08 -5.89 -1.53
C THR A 86 -6.38 -6.08 -2.32
N ASP A 87 -7.41 -6.71 -1.76
CA ASP A 87 -8.72 -6.84 -2.41
C ASP A 87 -9.48 -5.51 -2.37
N GLN A 88 -9.33 -4.74 -1.30
CA GLN A 88 -9.86 -3.38 -1.19
C GLN A 88 -9.15 -2.43 -2.16
N ILE A 89 -7.84 -2.60 -2.38
CA ILE A 89 -7.07 -1.84 -3.38
C ILE A 89 -7.45 -2.25 -4.81
N ILE A 90 -7.47 -3.54 -5.10
CA ILE A 90 -7.83 -4.08 -6.42
C ILE A 90 -8.39 -5.51 -6.29
N PRO A 91 -9.70 -5.72 -6.51
CA PRO A 91 -10.32 -7.04 -6.44
C PRO A 91 -9.74 -8.06 -7.43
N ALA A 92 -9.79 -9.34 -7.06
CA ALA A 92 -9.17 -10.42 -7.82
C ALA A 92 -9.68 -10.57 -9.27
N GLU A 93 -10.92 -10.16 -9.54
CA GLU A 93 -11.54 -10.23 -10.86
C GLU A 93 -10.85 -9.35 -11.92
N TYR A 94 -10.09 -8.33 -11.50
CA TYR A 94 -9.36 -7.42 -12.39
C TYR A 94 -7.91 -7.84 -12.65
N LEU A 95 -7.43 -8.92 -12.04
CA LEU A 95 -6.04 -9.38 -12.18
C LEU A 95 -5.73 -10.02 -13.54
N THR A 96 -6.75 -10.19 -14.39
CA THR A 96 -6.60 -10.60 -15.79
C THR A 96 -6.03 -9.49 -16.67
N LEU A 97 -6.09 -8.23 -16.22
CA LEU A 97 -5.49 -7.10 -16.90
C LEU A 97 -3.95 -7.16 -16.79
N VAL A 98 -3.29 -6.86 -17.91
CA VAL A 98 -1.85 -6.95 -18.10
C VAL A 98 -1.21 -5.55 -17.98
N PRO A 99 -0.42 -5.28 -16.93
CA PRO A 99 0.19 -3.96 -16.70
C PRO A 99 1.10 -3.45 -17.83
N SER A 100 1.69 -4.35 -18.63
CA SER A 100 2.56 -3.96 -19.74
C SER A 100 1.81 -3.48 -20.98
N ASN A 101 0.49 -3.69 -21.04
CA ASN A 101 -0.36 -3.14 -22.10
C ASN A 101 -0.87 -1.75 -21.66
N PRO A 102 -0.57 -0.66 -22.39
CA PRO A 102 -0.94 0.70 -21.98
C PRO A 102 -2.43 0.92 -21.73
N ASP A 103 -3.30 0.31 -22.54
CA ASP A 103 -4.76 0.47 -22.39
C ASP A 103 -5.27 -0.27 -21.15
N GLU A 104 -4.73 -1.45 -20.87
CA GLU A 104 -5.07 -2.25 -19.69
C GLU A 104 -4.48 -1.66 -18.41
N TYR A 105 -3.29 -1.07 -18.49
CA TYR A 105 -2.68 -0.30 -17.40
C TYR A 105 -3.58 0.87 -17.00
N LYS A 106 -4.02 1.67 -17.98
CA LYS A 106 -5.00 2.75 -17.74
C LYS A 106 -6.30 2.20 -17.14
N LYS A 107 -6.73 1.01 -17.59
CA LYS A 107 -7.93 0.36 -17.05
C LYS A 107 -7.74 -0.09 -15.59
N LEU A 108 -6.56 -0.59 -15.21
CA LEU A 108 -6.23 -0.90 -13.81
C LEU A 108 -6.37 0.34 -12.91
N GLY A 109 -5.93 1.50 -13.39
CA GLY A 109 -6.12 2.78 -12.68
C GLY A 109 -7.59 3.08 -12.35
N SER A 110 -8.51 2.77 -13.27
CA SER A 110 -9.96 2.96 -13.04
C SER A 110 -10.54 2.10 -11.92
N TYR A 111 -9.83 1.05 -11.50
CA TYR A 111 -10.25 0.11 -10.45
C TYR A 111 -9.51 0.30 -9.12
N ALA A 112 -8.62 1.30 -9.02
CA ALA A 112 -7.92 1.59 -7.79
C ALA A 112 -8.89 1.91 -6.65
N LEU A 113 -8.72 1.23 -5.50
CA LEU A 113 -9.53 1.35 -4.29
C LEU A 113 -11.03 1.07 -4.50
N ILE A 114 -11.42 0.37 -5.57
CA ILE A 114 -12.83 0.08 -5.86
C ILE A 114 -13.46 -0.90 -4.86
N GLY A 115 -12.64 -1.71 -4.18
CA GLY A 115 -13.09 -2.67 -3.17
C GLY A 115 -13.36 -2.05 -1.80
N LEU A 116 -13.13 -0.74 -1.62
CA LEU A 116 -13.44 -0.07 -0.36
C LEU A 116 -14.95 -0.12 -0.04
N PRO A 117 -15.34 -0.38 1.22
CA PRO A 117 -16.75 -0.40 1.61
C PRO A 117 -17.34 1.01 1.53
N ALA A 118 -18.34 1.18 0.67
CA ALA A 118 -18.98 2.49 0.41
C ALA A 118 -19.61 3.13 1.66
N ALA A 119 -19.99 2.33 2.66
CA ALA A 119 -20.54 2.81 3.92
C ALA A 119 -19.49 3.57 4.75
N GLU A 120 -18.23 3.16 4.69
CA GLU A 120 -17.12 3.79 5.41
C GLU A 120 -16.43 4.86 4.57
N TYR A 121 -16.40 4.66 3.24
CA TYR A 121 -15.74 5.54 2.28
C TYR A 121 -16.73 6.08 1.24
N PRO A 122 -17.62 7.03 1.60
CA PRO A 122 -18.67 7.52 0.71
C PRO A 122 -18.12 8.34 -0.47
N THR A 123 -16.95 8.96 -0.31
CA THR A 123 -16.25 9.64 -1.39
C THR A 123 -15.46 8.63 -2.18
N ARG A 124 -15.80 8.41 -3.45
CA ARG A 124 -15.04 7.51 -4.32
C ARG A 124 -13.63 8.05 -4.59
N PHE A 125 -12.66 7.13 -4.65
CA PHE A 125 -11.28 7.45 -5.02
C PHE A 125 -11.16 7.80 -6.51
N ILE A 126 -11.76 6.99 -7.38
CA ILE A 126 -11.91 7.26 -8.83
C ILE A 126 -13.33 7.77 -9.09
N ALA A 127 -13.44 8.91 -9.78
CA ALA A 127 -14.73 9.43 -10.19
C ALA A 127 -15.37 8.52 -11.26
N PRO A 128 -16.71 8.52 -11.40
CA PRO A 128 -17.37 7.76 -12.47
C PRO A 128 -16.78 8.11 -13.84
N ASP A 129 -16.58 7.08 -14.67
CA ASP A 129 -16.04 7.18 -16.03
C ASP A 129 -14.60 7.71 -16.16
N GLU A 130 -13.90 7.88 -15.04
CA GLU A 130 -12.49 8.27 -15.02
C GLU A 130 -11.55 7.07 -14.88
N THR A 131 -10.30 7.30 -15.25
CA THR A 131 -9.21 6.30 -15.14
C THR A 131 -8.10 6.73 -14.20
N THR A 132 -8.14 7.99 -13.76
CA THR A 132 -7.20 8.58 -12.81
C THR A 132 -7.95 9.26 -11.68
N SER A 133 -7.28 9.43 -10.55
CA SER A 133 -7.81 10.16 -9.41
C SER A 133 -7.33 11.60 -9.43
N LYS A 134 -8.16 12.51 -8.88
CA LYS A 134 -7.70 13.85 -8.50
C LYS A 134 -6.81 13.85 -7.25
N TYR A 135 -6.77 12.73 -6.52
CA TYR A 135 -5.96 12.57 -5.32
C TYR A 135 -4.61 11.93 -5.71
N SER A 136 -3.54 12.72 -5.72
CA SER A 136 -2.19 12.25 -6.07
C SER A 136 -1.44 11.63 -4.88
N ILE A 137 -1.98 11.77 -3.67
CA ILE A 137 -1.39 11.27 -2.42
C ILE A 137 -2.45 10.45 -1.66
N LEU A 138 -2.06 9.28 -1.19
CA LEU A 138 -2.90 8.44 -0.34
C LEU A 138 -2.35 8.49 1.09
N ILE A 139 -3.21 8.70 2.09
CA ILE A 139 -2.86 8.63 3.51
C ILE A 139 -3.61 7.44 4.10
N ALA A 140 -2.91 6.56 4.79
CA ALA A 140 -3.46 5.34 5.36
C ALA A 140 -3.07 5.17 6.83
N GLY A 141 -3.76 4.28 7.53
CA GLY A 141 -3.41 3.85 8.87
C GLY A 141 -2.34 2.76 8.91
N ASP A 142 -2.48 1.86 9.87
CA ASP A 142 -1.60 0.72 10.09
C ASP A 142 -1.83 -0.40 9.08
N ASN A 143 -0.77 -1.16 8.77
CA ASN A 143 -0.81 -2.39 7.98
C ASN A 143 -1.42 -2.23 6.57
N PHE A 144 -1.09 -1.14 5.88
CA PHE A 144 -1.59 -0.88 4.52
C PHE A 144 -1.06 -1.89 3.50
N GLY A 145 -1.95 -2.34 2.60
CA GLY A 145 -1.64 -3.32 1.56
C GLY A 145 -1.55 -4.75 2.09
N CYS A 146 -2.20 -5.07 3.21
CA CYS A 146 -2.20 -6.41 3.78
C CYS A 146 -2.96 -7.43 2.92
N GLY A 147 -2.89 -8.70 3.31
CA GLY A 147 -3.53 -9.79 2.57
C GLY A 147 -2.63 -10.42 1.50
N SER A 148 -3.19 -10.69 0.33
CA SER A 148 -2.56 -11.51 -0.70
C SER A 148 -1.41 -10.82 -1.45
N SER A 149 -0.44 -11.59 -1.96
CA SER A 149 0.66 -11.04 -2.77
C SER A 149 0.17 -10.62 -4.15
N ARG A 150 -0.22 -9.35 -4.32
CA ARG A 150 -0.66 -8.78 -5.61
C ARG A 150 0.22 -7.61 -6.03
N GLU A 151 1.01 -7.79 -7.08
CA GLU A 151 1.73 -6.67 -7.71
C GLU A 151 0.79 -5.69 -8.41
N HIS A 152 -0.41 -6.14 -8.81
CA HIS A 152 -1.46 -5.27 -9.33
C HIS A 152 -1.91 -4.18 -8.35
N ALA A 153 -1.75 -4.36 -7.04
CA ALA A 153 -2.19 -3.38 -6.05
C ALA A 153 -1.42 -2.05 -6.15
N PRO A 154 -0.07 -2.01 -6.04
CA PRO A 154 0.67 -0.77 -6.28
C PRO A 154 0.55 -0.28 -7.73
N VAL A 155 0.47 -1.18 -8.72
CA VAL A 155 0.27 -0.81 -10.14
C VAL A 155 -1.05 -0.07 -10.36
N ALA A 156 -2.16 -0.52 -9.77
CA ALA A 156 -3.45 0.16 -9.89
C ALA A 156 -3.40 1.57 -9.29
N LEU A 157 -2.71 1.74 -8.15
CA LEU A 157 -2.52 3.06 -7.53
C LEU A 157 -1.66 3.98 -8.41
N GLY A 158 -0.53 3.49 -8.94
CA GLY A 158 0.34 4.25 -9.84
C GLY A 158 -0.39 4.63 -11.14
N ALA A 159 -1.13 3.69 -11.74
CA ALA A 159 -1.95 3.92 -12.92
C ALA A 159 -3.06 4.95 -12.69
N ALA A 160 -3.59 5.02 -11.47
CA ALA A 160 -4.56 6.04 -11.06
C ALA A 160 -3.93 7.43 -10.83
N GLY A 161 -2.60 7.56 -10.88
CA GLY A 161 -1.89 8.82 -10.67
C GLY A 161 -1.48 9.08 -9.22
N VAL A 162 -1.51 8.06 -8.35
CA VAL A 162 -0.92 8.17 -7.00
C VAL A 162 0.60 8.20 -7.15
N THR A 163 1.24 9.18 -6.50
CA THR A 163 2.69 9.33 -6.49
C THR A 163 3.31 8.79 -5.20
N ALA A 164 2.60 8.96 -4.09
CA ALA A 164 3.03 8.49 -2.78
C ALA A 164 1.84 8.01 -1.95
N VAL A 165 2.09 6.96 -1.18
CA VAL A 165 1.25 6.52 -0.08
C VAL A 165 2.01 6.88 1.20
N VAL A 166 1.34 7.48 2.17
CA VAL A 166 1.85 7.73 3.52
C VAL A 166 1.02 6.90 4.49
N ALA A 167 1.63 5.95 5.19
CA ALA A 167 0.94 5.06 6.12
C ALA A 167 1.67 4.99 7.46
N GLU A 168 1.00 4.54 8.53
CA GLU A 168 1.70 4.25 9.79
C GLU A 168 2.63 3.05 9.63
N SER A 169 2.17 2.01 8.92
CA SER A 169 2.99 0.87 8.54
C SER A 169 2.45 0.19 7.28
N TYR A 170 3.29 -0.67 6.69
CA TYR A 170 2.95 -1.45 5.50
C TYR A 170 3.02 -2.95 5.76
N ALA A 171 2.15 -3.68 5.08
CA ALA A 171 2.39 -5.08 4.85
C ALA A 171 3.67 -5.26 4.01
N ARG A 172 4.58 -6.10 4.49
CA ARG A 172 5.92 -6.30 3.91
C ARG A 172 5.91 -6.59 2.41
N ILE A 173 4.94 -7.38 1.95
CA ILE A 173 4.83 -7.77 0.54
C ILE A 173 4.41 -6.58 -0.32
N PHE A 174 3.43 -5.78 0.12
CA PHE A 174 3.01 -4.58 -0.59
C PHE A 174 4.18 -3.59 -0.71
N PHE A 175 4.88 -3.31 0.40
CA PHE A 175 6.06 -2.43 0.39
C PHE A 175 7.10 -2.89 -0.64
N ARG A 176 7.46 -4.18 -0.62
CA ARG A 176 8.41 -4.76 -1.59
C ARG A 176 7.93 -4.58 -3.03
N ASN A 177 6.64 -4.82 -3.30
CA ASN A 177 6.09 -4.70 -4.64
C ASN A 177 6.12 -3.24 -5.12
N SER A 178 5.78 -2.27 -4.26
CA SER A 178 5.91 -0.84 -4.58
C SER A 178 7.34 -0.45 -4.98
N VAL A 179 8.34 -0.97 -4.26
CA VAL A 179 9.77 -0.75 -4.61
C VAL A 179 10.13 -1.45 -5.92
N ALA A 180 9.68 -2.69 -6.12
CA ALA A 180 10.02 -3.49 -7.30
C ALA A 180 9.43 -2.89 -8.58
N THR A 181 8.20 -2.39 -8.53
CA THR A 181 7.52 -1.80 -9.69
C THR A 181 7.83 -0.32 -9.87
N GLY A 182 8.11 0.41 -8.78
CA GLY A 182 8.37 1.85 -8.82
C GLY A 182 7.12 2.71 -9.03
N GLU A 183 5.93 2.13 -8.86
CA GLU A 183 4.64 2.77 -9.16
C GLU A 183 4.24 3.86 -8.16
N VAL A 184 4.58 3.63 -6.89
CA VAL A 184 4.25 4.55 -5.78
C VAL A 184 5.37 4.54 -4.75
N TYR A 185 5.57 5.66 -4.06
CA TYR A 185 6.40 5.74 -2.87
C TYR A 185 5.66 5.24 -1.63
N PRO A 186 6.11 4.16 -0.95
CA PRO A 186 5.55 3.75 0.34
C PRO A 186 6.30 4.44 1.48
N LEU A 187 5.74 5.49 2.04
CA LEU A 187 6.37 6.31 3.09
C LEU A 187 5.72 6.03 4.44
N GLU A 188 6.53 5.72 5.45
CA GLU A 188 6.02 5.54 6.82
C GLU A 188 6.00 6.87 7.57
N SER A 189 4.89 7.20 8.22
CA SER A 189 4.80 8.33 9.14
C SER A 189 5.20 7.94 10.56
N GLU A 190 5.68 8.90 11.34
CA GLU A 190 6.01 8.70 12.76
C GLU A 190 4.76 8.71 13.67
N VAL A 191 3.65 9.24 13.15
CA VAL A 191 2.37 9.38 13.85
C VAL A 191 1.21 8.97 12.94
N ARG A 192 0.01 8.87 13.51
CA ARG A 192 -1.24 8.52 12.80
C ARG A 192 -1.79 9.68 11.98
N VAL A 193 -1.14 9.97 10.84
CA VAL A 193 -1.53 11.07 9.94
C VAL A 193 -2.95 10.90 9.40
N CYS A 194 -3.45 9.66 9.27
CA CYS A 194 -4.82 9.36 8.85
C CYS A 194 -5.91 9.89 9.81
N GLU A 195 -5.59 10.14 11.09
CA GLU A 195 -6.53 10.74 12.05
C GLU A 195 -6.49 12.27 12.03
N ALA A 196 -5.42 12.85 11.49
CA ALA A 196 -5.16 14.29 11.50
C ALA A 196 -5.49 14.97 10.16
N CYS A 197 -5.41 14.24 9.05
CA CYS A 197 -5.76 14.68 7.71
C CYS A 197 -7.15 14.20 7.30
N ARG A 198 -7.77 14.88 6.33
CA ARG A 198 -9.06 14.49 5.75
C ARG A 198 -8.95 14.36 4.23
N THR A 199 -9.77 13.48 3.66
CA THR A 199 -9.88 13.39 2.20
C THR A 199 -10.21 14.76 1.61
N GLY A 200 -9.41 15.19 0.65
CA GLY A 200 -9.49 16.52 0.03
C GLY A 200 -8.59 17.59 0.65
N ASP A 201 -7.84 17.29 1.72
CA ASP A 201 -6.80 18.21 2.19
C ASP A 201 -5.69 18.35 1.14
N VAL A 202 -5.12 19.55 1.05
CA VAL A 202 -3.97 19.84 0.19
C VAL A 202 -2.70 19.57 0.99
N VAL A 203 -1.87 18.64 0.49
CA VAL A 203 -0.66 18.23 1.19
C VAL A 203 0.58 18.31 0.29
N THR A 204 1.74 18.50 0.91
CA THR A 204 3.05 18.40 0.26
C THR A 204 3.91 17.40 1.03
N ILE A 205 4.55 16.48 0.32
CA ILE A 205 5.59 15.58 0.85
C ILE A 205 6.94 16.07 0.35
N GLU A 206 7.88 16.29 1.25
CA GLU A 206 9.26 16.67 0.93
C GLU A 206 10.21 15.55 1.35
N LEU A 207 10.61 14.69 0.39
CA LEU A 207 11.38 13.49 0.71
C LEU A 207 12.73 13.80 1.35
N GLY A 208 13.42 14.83 0.86
CA GLY A 208 14.73 15.24 1.39
C GLY A 208 14.69 15.76 2.83
N LEU A 209 13.52 16.25 3.28
CA LEU A 209 13.31 16.73 4.65
C LEU A 209 12.54 15.73 5.51
N GLY A 210 12.10 14.60 4.95
CA GLY A 210 11.37 13.57 5.68
C GLY A 210 10.10 14.12 6.34
N ARG A 211 9.30 14.91 5.63
CA ARG A 211 8.06 15.48 6.19
C ARG A 211 6.90 15.55 5.21
N LEU A 212 5.68 15.49 5.77
CA LEU A 212 4.42 15.82 5.12
C LEU A 212 3.87 17.11 5.73
N ILE A 213 3.48 18.06 4.89
CA ILE A 213 2.86 19.33 5.27
C ILE A 213 1.41 19.29 4.82
N ASN A 214 0.47 19.46 5.72
CA ASN A 214 -0.94 19.66 5.40
C ASN A 214 -1.23 21.17 5.36
N HIS A 215 -1.38 21.72 4.15
CA HIS A 215 -1.62 23.15 3.92
C HIS A 215 -3.02 23.58 4.33
N THR A 216 -4.00 22.67 4.36
CA THR A 216 -5.36 22.97 4.82
C THR A 216 -5.39 23.26 6.32
N THR A 217 -4.62 22.50 7.11
CA THR A 217 -4.60 22.63 8.58
C THR A 217 -3.40 23.41 9.12
N GLY A 218 -2.37 23.62 8.31
CA GLY A 218 -1.11 24.26 8.69
C GLY A 218 -0.19 23.38 9.54
N LYS A 219 -0.44 22.07 9.60
CA LYS A 219 0.35 21.11 10.41
C LYS A 219 1.37 20.35 9.56
N ASP A 220 2.48 19.99 10.19
CA ASP A 220 3.52 19.13 9.63
C ASP A 220 3.67 17.82 10.41
N TYR A 221 4.13 16.78 9.70
CA TYR A 221 4.28 15.43 10.22
C TYR A 221 5.61 14.85 9.75
N GLY A 222 6.37 14.26 10.67
CA GLY A 222 7.61 13.53 10.36
C GLY A 222 7.33 12.23 9.61
N LEU A 223 8.17 11.95 8.61
CA LEU A 223 8.20 10.73 7.83
C LEU A 223 9.54 10.03 8.02
N LYS A 224 9.51 8.70 8.14
CA LYS A 224 10.72 7.89 8.17
C LYS A 224 11.40 7.92 6.80
N PRO A 225 12.75 7.89 6.76
CA PRO A 225 13.47 7.87 5.50
C PRO A 225 13.19 6.57 4.72
N ILE A 226 12.94 6.70 3.42
CA ILE A 226 12.75 5.56 2.51
C ILE A 226 14.01 4.68 2.35
N GLY A 227 15.18 5.25 2.67
CA GLY A 227 16.47 4.57 2.59
C GLY A 227 16.85 4.16 1.17
N ASP A 228 17.56 3.04 1.06
CA ASP A 228 18.13 2.54 -0.21
C ASP A 228 17.08 2.14 -1.26
N ALA A 229 15.80 2.07 -0.86
CA ALA A 229 14.69 1.82 -1.78
C ALA A 229 14.38 3.05 -2.67
N GLY A 230 14.68 4.27 -2.21
CA GLY A 230 14.37 5.51 -2.94
C GLY A 230 14.93 5.51 -4.37
N PRO A 231 16.24 5.31 -4.59
CA PRO A 231 16.82 5.28 -5.93
C PRO A 231 16.22 4.22 -6.87
N VAL A 232 15.70 3.12 -6.34
CA VAL A 232 15.05 2.06 -7.14
C VAL A 232 13.67 2.53 -7.62
N ILE A 233 12.90 3.17 -6.73
CA ILE A 233 11.60 3.75 -7.07
C ILE A 233 11.78 4.89 -8.09
N GLU A 234 12.72 5.80 -7.87
CA GLU A 234 13.05 6.91 -8.79
C GLU A 234 13.39 6.45 -10.20
N ALA A 235 14.00 5.26 -10.32
CA ALA A 235 14.35 4.71 -11.62
C ALA A 235 13.14 4.12 -12.37
N GLY A 236 11.99 3.95 -11.73
CA GLY A 236 10.84 3.22 -12.27
C GLY A 236 10.92 1.71 -11.99
N GLY A 237 11.40 1.34 -10.81
CA GLY A 237 11.45 -0.04 -10.34
C GLY A 237 12.77 -0.76 -10.61
N ILE A 238 12.83 -2.02 -10.16
CA ILE A 238 14.09 -2.79 -10.05
C ILE A 238 14.78 -3.03 -11.40
N PHE A 239 14.01 -3.28 -12.47
CA PHE A 239 14.58 -3.52 -13.79
C PHE A 239 15.14 -2.24 -14.40
N ALA A 240 14.45 -1.11 -14.21
CA ALA A 240 14.91 0.17 -14.71
C ALA A 240 16.13 0.65 -13.93
N TYR A 241 16.15 0.44 -12.60
CA TYR A 241 17.33 0.65 -11.76
C TYR A 241 18.51 -0.21 -12.21
N ALA A 242 18.31 -1.51 -12.41
CA ALA A 242 19.37 -2.44 -12.84
C ALA A 242 19.97 -2.06 -14.20
N ARG A 243 19.13 -1.59 -15.15
CA ARG A 243 19.62 -1.02 -16.43
C ARG A 243 20.44 0.24 -16.22
N LYS A 244 19.94 1.19 -15.42
CA LYS A 244 20.63 2.45 -15.12
C LYS A 244 21.96 2.22 -14.41
N ALA A 245 22.05 1.19 -13.57
CA ALA A 245 23.25 0.79 -12.85
C ALA A 245 24.20 -0.11 -13.67
N GLY A 246 23.86 -0.47 -14.90
CA GLY A 246 24.68 -1.33 -15.77
C GLY A 246 24.74 -2.81 -15.33
N MET A 247 23.80 -3.26 -14.50
CA MET A 247 23.71 -4.66 -14.06
C MET A 247 23.11 -5.58 -15.12
N ILE A 248 22.27 -5.03 -16.00
CA ILE A 248 21.67 -5.72 -17.14
C ILE A 248 21.70 -4.83 -18.39
N PRO A 249 21.64 -5.39 -19.61
CA PRO A 249 21.66 -4.60 -20.85
C PRO A 249 20.52 -3.58 -20.92
N SER A 250 20.81 -2.40 -21.49
CA SER A 250 19.77 -1.43 -21.83
C SER A 250 18.83 -2.00 -22.90
N LEU A 251 17.56 -1.58 -22.88
CA LEU A 251 16.65 -1.88 -24.00
C LEU A 251 17.30 -1.30 -25.27
N ALA A 252 17.42 -2.11 -26.32
CA ALA A 252 17.89 -1.63 -27.62
C ALA A 252 16.91 -0.55 -28.11
N ALA A 253 17.46 0.58 -28.54
CA ALA A 253 16.71 1.72 -29.05
C ALA A 253 16.00 1.40 -30.37
#